data_AF-A0A7W9LD10-F1
#
_entry.id   AF-A0A7W9LD10-F1
#
_cell.length_a   1.000
_cell.length_b   1.000
_cell.length_c   1.000
_cell.angle_alpha   90.00
_cell.angle_beta   90.00
_cell.angle_gamma   90.00
#
_symmetry.space_group_name_H-M   'P 1'
#
loop_
_entity.id
_entity.type
_entity.pdbx_description
1 polymer ?
#
loop_
_entity_poly.entity_id
_entity_poly.type
_entity_poly.pdbx_seq_one_letter_code
_entity_poly.pdbx_strand_id
1 'polypeptide(L)'
;MRQCLAELDGDLSGRTIVAMCTGTADDAKHAAQRVTALGASYLDAGIQAAPEMIGTDAATILYSGSRPAFERHRAVLGLLSTPHFVGDAPQAAAIWDLTLFGLWYDAQLGLLRALDTVREAGIDVAEFVDTAVGQLGHVVTGASTTASELQRGTYPAGPATLAEHLTVIRHLIALRGGQALGDGGLPAVAARIEALMAQGREGEGLTATIAPIATTTNQASPAQPVAVGQDQHEQ
;
A
#
# COMPACT_ATOMS: atom_id res chain seq x y z
N MET A 1 19.37 -13.12 0.60
CA MET A 1 19.20 -13.08 2.07
C MET A 1 19.07 -14.47 2.70
N ARG A 2 18.04 -15.28 2.38
CA ARG A 2 17.81 -16.59 3.03
C ARG A 2 19.00 -17.54 3.00
N GLN A 3 19.68 -17.67 1.86
CA GLN A 3 20.87 -18.49 1.73
C GLN A 3 22.01 -18.00 2.66
N CYS A 4 22.31 -16.70 2.64
CA CYS A 4 23.33 -16.11 3.52
C CYS A 4 23.03 -16.34 5.01
N LEU A 5 21.75 -16.29 5.41
CA LEU A 5 21.32 -16.55 6.80
C LEU A 5 21.37 -18.02 7.18
N ALA A 6 21.20 -18.93 6.21
CA ALA A 6 21.34 -20.37 6.42
C ALA A 6 22.80 -20.77 6.66
N GLU A 7 23.73 -20.05 6.04
CA GLU A 7 25.19 -20.22 6.21
C GLU A 7 25.73 -19.50 7.47
N LEU A 8 24.89 -18.75 8.20
CA LEU A 8 25.28 -18.19 9.49
C LEU A 8 25.40 -19.30 10.52
N ASP A 9 26.63 -19.71 10.79
CA ASP A 9 26.99 -20.70 11.79
C ASP A 9 27.85 -20.04 12.89
N GLY A 10 27.48 -20.27 14.15
CA GLY A 10 28.22 -19.76 15.32
C GLY A 10 27.35 -18.97 16.31
N ASP A 11 27.92 -18.68 17.47
CA ASP A 11 27.30 -17.85 18.49
C ASP A 11 27.43 -16.36 18.12
N LEU A 12 26.29 -15.69 17.91
CA LEU A 12 26.21 -14.26 17.62
C LEU A 12 25.79 -13.45 18.84
N SER A 13 25.90 -14.02 20.05
CA SER A 13 25.58 -13.36 21.31
C SER A 13 26.22 -11.98 21.42
N GLY A 14 25.39 -10.99 21.77
CA GLY A 14 25.80 -9.59 21.92
C GLY A 14 26.03 -8.82 20.61
N ARG A 15 25.88 -9.45 19.44
CA ARG A 15 25.93 -8.78 18.14
C ARG A 15 24.58 -8.20 17.74
N THR A 16 24.62 -7.21 16.87
CA THR A 16 23.46 -6.68 16.14
C THR A 16 23.68 -6.94 14.66
N ILE A 17 22.73 -7.60 14.01
CA ILE A 17 22.70 -7.78 12.55
C ILE A 17 21.71 -6.78 11.98
N VAL A 18 22.15 -5.99 11.00
CA VAL A 18 21.32 -5.05 10.25
C VAL A 18 21.20 -5.57 8.82
N ALA A 19 20.02 -6.05 8.44
CA ALA A 19 19.76 -6.47 7.07
C ALA A 19 19.41 -5.24 6.22
N MET A 20 20.27 -4.93 5.24
CA MET A 20 20.10 -3.79 4.34
C MET A 20 19.89 -4.27 2.91
N CYS A 21 18.80 -5.01 2.69
CA CYS A 21 18.44 -5.52 1.37
C CYS A 21 16.93 -5.41 1.16
N THR A 22 16.52 -5.10 -0.07
CA THR A 22 15.12 -5.18 -0.44
C THR A 22 14.64 -6.64 -0.34
N GLY A 23 13.56 -6.85 0.40
CA GLY A 23 13.00 -8.16 0.67
C GLY A 23 11.54 -8.06 1.09
N THR A 24 10.86 -9.21 1.14
CA THR A 24 9.47 -9.25 1.57
C THR A 24 9.36 -9.17 3.10
N ALA A 25 8.16 -8.87 3.58
CA ALA A 25 7.86 -8.92 5.01
C ALA A 25 8.17 -10.28 5.64
N ASP A 26 7.94 -11.37 4.91
CA ASP A 26 8.19 -12.72 5.40
C ASP A 26 9.67 -13.09 5.37
N ASP A 27 10.45 -12.51 4.46
CA ASP A 27 11.90 -12.63 4.49
C ASP A 27 12.47 -11.93 5.73
N ALA A 28 12.00 -10.72 6.06
CA ALA A 28 12.44 -9.98 7.25
C ALA A 28 12.06 -10.71 8.56
N LYS A 29 10.84 -11.26 8.66
CA LYS A 29 10.44 -12.10 9.82
C LYS A 29 11.33 -13.31 9.98
N HIS A 30 11.61 -14.01 8.88
CA HIS A 30 12.46 -15.20 8.91
C HIS A 30 13.89 -14.85 9.32
N ALA A 31 14.42 -13.74 8.80
CA ALA A 31 15.74 -13.23 9.18
C ALA A 31 15.85 -12.90 10.66
N ALA A 32 14.85 -12.17 11.20
CA ALA A 32 14.77 -11.88 12.62
C ALA A 32 14.76 -13.15 13.48
N GLN A 33 13.95 -14.14 13.10
CA GLN A 33 13.88 -15.43 13.82
C GLN A 33 15.22 -16.17 13.82
N ARG A 34 15.90 -16.23 12.67
CA ARG A 34 17.19 -16.91 12.55
C ARG A 34 18.28 -16.20 13.37
N VAL A 35 18.38 -14.87 13.26
CA VAL A 35 19.39 -14.07 13.97
C VAL A 35 19.19 -14.13 15.49
N THR A 36 17.94 -14.04 15.95
CA THR A 36 17.64 -14.11 17.39
C THR A 36 17.86 -15.50 17.97
N ALA A 37 17.62 -16.58 17.20
CA ALA A 37 17.95 -17.94 17.61
C ALA A 37 19.46 -18.17 17.81
N LEU A 38 20.31 -17.34 17.19
CA LEU A 38 21.76 -17.34 17.36
C LEU A 38 22.26 -16.34 18.43
N GLY A 39 21.35 -15.74 19.22
CA GLY A 39 21.68 -14.84 20.33
C GLY A 39 21.89 -13.37 19.97
N ALA A 40 21.73 -13.00 18.69
CA ALA A 40 21.91 -11.63 18.21
C ALA A 40 20.60 -10.81 18.22
N SER A 41 20.76 -9.48 18.24
CA SER A 41 19.67 -8.55 17.92
C SER A 41 19.55 -8.36 16.41
N TYR A 42 18.32 -8.15 15.93
CA TYR A 42 18.03 -7.92 14.52
C TYR A 42 17.45 -6.53 14.27
N LEU A 43 17.94 -5.89 13.21
CA LEU A 43 17.31 -4.75 12.56
C LEU A 43 17.14 -5.05 11.08
N ASP A 44 15.99 -4.67 10.54
CA ASP A 44 15.72 -4.63 9.11
C ASP A 44 15.88 -3.19 8.61
N ALA A 45 16.26 -3.01 7.36
CA ALA A 45 16.41 -1.69 6.76
C ALA A 45 15.93 -1.63 5.30
N GLY A 46 15.11 -0.61 5.03
CA GLY A 46 14.69 -0.22 3.67
C GLY A 46 15.46 1.02 3.23
N ILE A 47 16.13 0.95 2.08
CA ILE A 47 16.94 2.06 1.54
C ILE A 47 16.15 2.76 0.44
N GLN A 48 15.66 3.96 0.75
CA GLN A 48 14.98 4.86 -0.19
C GLN A 48 15.98 5.90 -0.71
N ALA A 49 17.10 5.40 -1.24
CA ALA A 49 18.21 6.23 -1.72
C ALA A 49 19.05 5.51 -2.78
N ALA A 50 19.57 6.28 -3.74
CA ALA A 50 20.62 5.87 -4.65
C ALA A 50 21.99 5.86 -3.94
N PRO A 51 22.96 5.06 -4.41
CA PRO A 51 24.26 4.91 -3.77
C PRO A 51 25.00 6.24 -3.48
N GLU A 52 24.94 7.19 -4.41
CA GLU A 52 25.58 8.50 -4.32
C GLU A 52 25.00 9.43 -3.25
N MET A 53 23.78 9.14 -2.76
CA MET A 53 23.15 9.94 -1.70
C MET A 53 23.55 9.49 -0.29
N ILE A 54 24.11 8.29 -0.14
CA ILE A 54 24.48 7.74 1.16
C ILE A 54 25.55 8.62 1.83
N GLY A 55 25.35 8.93 3.11
CA GLY A 55 26.20 9.83 3.88
C GLY A 55 25.82 11.31 3.74
N THR A 56 24.73 11.63 3.04
CA THR A 56 24.17 12.98 2.92
C THR A 56 22.78 13.06 3.53
N ASP A 57 22.28 14.28 3.74
CA ASP A 57 20.92 14.53 4.23
C ASP A 57 19.82 14.16 3.23
N ALA A 58 20.18 13.85 1.97
CA ALA A 58 19.23 13.43 0.94
C ALA A 58 18.89 11.93 1.01
N ALA A 59 19.70 11.11 1.68
CA ALA A 59 19.41 9.68 1.83
C ALA A 59 18.31 9.45 2.87
N THR A 60 17.41 8.52 2.57
CA THR A 60 16.43 8.01 3.54
C THR A 60 16.65 6.52 3.75
N ILE A 61 16.87 6.11 5.00
CA ILE A 61 16.92 4.70 5.40
C ILE A 61 15.95 4.47 6.55
N LEU A 62 15.00 3.56 6.31
CA LEU A 62 13.98 3.12 7.26
C LEU A 62 14.53 1.95 8.05
N TYR A 63 14.33 1.91 9.36
CA TYR A 63 14.79 0.82 10.24
C TYR A 63 13.64 0.25 11.08
N SER A 64 13.60 -1.07 11.26
CA SER A 64 12.66 -1.72 12.17
C SER A 64 13.26 -2.92 12.90
N GLY A 65 12.60 -3.38 13.97
CA GLY A 65 13.03 -4.54 14.76
C GLY A 65 13.44 -4.18 16.18
N SER A 66 14.61 -4.62 16.65
CA SER A 66 15.05 -4.40 18.03
C SER A 66 15.35 -2.92 18.33
N ARG A 67 14.40 -2.20 18.93
CA ARG A 67 14.61 -0.80 19.37
C ARG A 67 15.84 -0.61 20.26
N PRO A 68 16.14 -1.46 21.26
CA PRO A 68 17.38 -1.32 22.02
C PRO A 68 18.64 -1.39 21.15
N ALA A 69 18.64 -2.22 20.11
CA ALA A 69 19.75 -2.30 19.17
C ALA A 69 19.83 -1.06 18.26
N PHE A 70 18.68 -0.57 17.79
CA PHE A 70 18.61 0.68 17.03
C PHE A 70 19.19 1.86 17.82
N GLU A 71 18.73 2.06 19.06
CA GLU A 71 19.22 3.16 19.90
C GLU A 71 20.72 3.02 20.23
N ARG A 72 21.18 1.80 20.51
CA ARG A 72 22.61 1.52 20.74
C ARG A 72 23.48 1.92 19.56
N HIS A 73 23.00 1.69 18.33
CA HIS A 73 23.77 1.92 17.11
C HIS A 73 23.37 3.20 16.37
N ARG A 74 22.49 4.03 16.93
CA ARG A 74 21.93 5.24 16.30
C ARG A 74 23.01 6.16 15.73
N ALA A 75 24.10 6.37 16.45
CA ALA A 75 25.21 7.21 15.99
C ALA A 75 25.92 6.64 14.75
N VAL A 76 26.10 5.31 14.68
CA VAL A 76 26.72 4.64 13.52
C VAL A 76 25.77 4.64 12.32
N LEU A 77 24.49 4.35 12.55
CA LEU A 77 23.46 4.43 11.50
C LEU A 77 23.35 5.86 10.95
N GLY A 78 23.56 6.86 11.81
CA GLY A 78 23.60 8.29 11.47
C GLY A 78 24.68 8.68 10.47
N LEU A 79 25.71 7.86 10.27
CA LEU A 79 26.73 8.08 9.25
C LEU A 79 26.23 7.81 7.83
N LEU A 80 25.12 7.06 7.69
CA LEU A 80 24.55 6.69 6.39
C LEU A 80 23.42 7.63 5.95
N SER A 81 22.59 8.06 6.91
CA SER A 81 21.50 9.03 6.75
C SER A 81 20.95 9.39 8.13
N THR A 82 20.04 10.38 8.23
CA THR A 82 19.26 10.58 9.45
C THR A 82 18.46 9.31 9.79
N PRO A 83 18.74 8.62 10.93
CA PRO A 83 18.12 7.32 11.20
C PRO A 83 16.61 7.43 11.44
N HIS A 84 15.82 6.72 10.64
CA HIS A 84 14.36 6.71 10.74
C HIS A 84 13.84 5.35 11.23
N PHE A 85 13.46 5.25 12.51
CA PHE A 85 12.91 4.02 13.06
C PHE A 85 11.38 3.95 12.88
N VAL A 86 10.91 2.94 12.17
CA VAL A 86 9.50 2.81 11.76
C VAL A 86 8.70 1.80 12.58
N GLY A 87 9.33 1.08 13.50
CA GLY A 87 8.61 0.25 14.47
C GLY A 87 9.36 -1.00 14.93
N ASP A 88 8.83 -1.62 15.99
CA ASP A 88 9.44 -2.78 16.64
C ASP A 88 9.18 -4.10 15.89
N ALA A 89 8.16 -4.14 15.02
CA ALA A 89 7.91 -5.29 14.17
C ALA A 89 9.05 -5.43 13.13
N PRO A 90 9.74 -6.58 13.05
CA PRO A 90 10.94 -6.72 12.24
C PRO A 90 10.71 -6.46 10.75
N GLN A 91 9.50 -6.71 10.25
CA GLN A 91 9.11 -6.50 8.85
C GLN A 91 8.66 -5.08 8.49
N ALA A 92 8.58 -4.15 9.46
CA ALA A 92 7.95 -2.85 9.22
C ALA A 92 8.71 -2.01 8.18
N ALA A 93 10.05 -2.03 8.21
CA ALA A 93 10.89 -1.36 7.23
C ALA A 93 10.69 -1.95 5.83
N ALA A 94 10.76 -3.28 5.66
CA ALA A 94 10.48 -3.95 4.40
C ALA A 94 9.09 -3.62 3.81
N ILE A 95 8.04 -3.60 4.64
CA ILE A 95 6.68 -3.25 4.18
C ILE A 95 6.64 -1.80 3.69
N TRP A 96 7.22 -0.88 4.47
CA TRP A 96 7.23 0.53 4.12
C TRP A 96 8.03 0.76 2.82
N ASP A 97 9.22 0.17 2.72
CA ASP A 97 10.11 0.22 1.56
C ASP A 97 9.41 -0.24 0.27
N LEU A 98 8.83 -1.46 0.29
CA LEU A 98 8.12 -1.99 -0.88
C LEU A 98 6.85 -1.21 -1.21
N THR A 99 6.17 -0.63 -0.22
CA THR A 99 4.99 0.21 -0.48
C THR A 99 5.38 1.50 -1.21
N LEU A 100 6.50 2.14 -0.82
CA LEU A 100 7.02 3.31 -1.52
C LEU A 100 7.49 2.97 -2.94
N PHE A 101 8.17 1.83 -3.13
CA PHE A 101 8.51 1.36 -4.47
C PHE A 101 7.27 1.06 -5.31
N GLY A 102 6.24 0.43 -4.73
CA GLY A 102 4.97 0.18 -5.41
C GLY A 102 4.33 1.47 -5.91
N LEU A 103 4.26 2.49 -5.06
CA LEU A 103 3.76 3.82 -5.45
C LEU A 103 4.55 4.41 -6.63
N TRP A 104 5.89 4.32 -6.58
CA TRP A 104 6.74 4.79 -7.67
C TRP A 104 6.51 4.03 -8.97
N TYR A 105 6.45 2.69 -8.92
CA TYR A 105 6.18 1.85 -10.09
C TYR A 105 4.78 2.12 -10.67
N ASP A 106 3.76 2.28 -9.84
CA ASP A 106 2.40 2.57 -10.29
C ASP A 106 2.31 3.91 -11.02
N ALA A 107 2.97 4.95 -10.47
CA ALA A 107 3.05 6.26 -11.11
C ALA A 107 3.84 6.21 -12.43
N GLN A 108 5.01 5.55 -12.44
CA GLN A 108 5.87 5.43 -13.62
C GLN A 108 5.18 4.64 -14.73
N LEU A 109 4.57 3.51 -14.42
CA LEU A 109 3.81 2.72 -15.38
C LEU A 109 2.55 3.47 -15.83
N GLY A 110 1.94 4.28 -14.95
CA GLY A 110 0.86 5.22 -15.27
C GLY A 110 1.24 6.18 -16.39
N LEU A 111 2.39 6.84 -16.21
CA LEU A 111 2.97 7.74 -17.20
C LEU A 111 3.30 7.01 -18.50
N LEU A 112 3.99 5.87 -18.44
CA LEU A 112 4.37 5.11 -19.64
C LEU A 112 3.15 4.66 -20.46
N ARG A 113 2.06 4.21 -19.81
CA ARG A 113 0.79 3.91 -20.50
C ARG A 113 0.24 5.13 -21.22
N ALA A 114 0.23 6.28 -20.55
CA ALA A 114 -0.27 7.53 -21.15
C ALA A 114 0.59 7.95 -22.35
N LEU A 115 1.92 7.91 -22.23
CA LEU A 115 2.86 8.25 -23.30
C LEU A 115 2.71 7.30 -24.51
N ASP A 116 2.46 6.02 -24.25
CA ASP A 116 2.20 5.04 -25.30
C ASP A 116 0.90 5.36 -26.07
N THR A 117 -0.19 5.67 -25.35
CA THR A 117 -1.48 6.06 -25.96
C THR A 117 -1.33 7.30 -26.85
N VAL A 118 -0.68 8.36 -26.36
CA VAL A 118 -0.54 9.61 -27.13
C VAL A 118 0.39 9.44 -28.33
N ARG A 119 1.46 8.65 -28.19
CA ARG A 119 2.36 8.29 -29.27
C ARG A 119 1.61 7.55 -30.39
N GLU A 120 0.76 6.58 -30.05
CA GLU A 120 -0.04 5.84 -31.04
C GLU A 120 -1.09 6.71 -31.74
N ALA A 121 -1.62 7.71 -31.04
CA ALA A 121 -2.54 8.70 -31.61
C ALA A 121 -1.85 9.79 -32.46
N GLY A 122 -0.51 9.79 -32.54
CA GLY A 122 0.25 10.82 -33.27
C GLY A 122 0.26 12.19 -32.59
N ILE A 123 -0.05 12.25 -31.29
CA ILE A 123 0.02 13.46 -30.48
C ILE A 123 1.48 13.70 -30.06
N ASP A 124 1.90 14.96 -29.99
CA ASP A 124 3.24 15.31 -29.52
C ASP A 124 3.43 14.89 -28.06
N VAL A 125 4.38 13.98 -27.84
CA VAL A 125 4.68 13.40 -26.53
C VAL A 125 5.28 14.45 -25.59
N ALA A 126 6.11 15.37 -26.10
CA ALA A 126 6.74 16.40 -25.28
C ALA A 126 5.70 17.43 -24.82
N GLU A 127 4.84 17.89 -25.72
CA GLU A 127 3.73 18.80 -25.37
C GLU A 127 2.76 18.14 -24.37
N PHE A 128 2.46 16.84 -24.56
CA PHE A 128 1.61 16.11 -23.62
C PHE A 128 2.22 16.05 -22.20
N VAL A 129 3.53 15.80 -22.08
CA VAL A 129 4.21 15.68 -20.79
C VAL A 129 4.07 16.95 -19.96
N ASP A 130 4.10 18.14 -20.57
CA ASP A 130 3.92 19.41 -19.86
C ASP A 130 2.59 19.45 -19.08
N THR A 131 1.52 18.89 -19.66
CA THR A 131 0.22 18.77 -18.98
C THR A 131 0.14 17.59 -18.02
N ALA A 132 0.82 16.47 -18.34
CA ALA A 132 0.84 15.27 -17.50
C ALA A 132 1.53 15.54 -16.14
N VAL A 133 2.57 16.38 -16.11
CA VAL A 133 3.23 16.82 -14.87
C VAL A 133 2.24 17.50 -13.94
N GLY A 134 1.37 18.37 -14.46
CA GLY A 134 0.30 19.01 -13.69
C GLY A 134 -0.67 17.98 -13.07
N GLN A 135 -1.06 16.96 -13.85
CA GLN A 135 -1.95 15.89 -13.36
C GLN A 135 -1.32 15.06 -12.25
N LEU A 136 -0.04 14.69 -12.37
CA LEU A 136 0.70 14.02 -11.30
C LEU A 136 0.82 14.91 -10.06
N GLY A 137 0.99 16.22 -10.25
CA GLY A 137 1.02 17.22 -9.18
C GLY A 137 -0.25 17.27 -8.34
N HIS A 138 -1.42 16.99 -8.91
CA HIS A 138 -2.68 16.89 -8.15
C HIS A 138 -2.68 15.72 -7.15
N VAL A 139 -2.05 14.59 -7.50
CA VAL A 139 -1.90 13.46 -6.57
C VAL A 139 -0.96 13.83 -5.43
N VAL A 140 0.17 14.47 -5.73
CA VAL A 140 1.16 14.92 -4.73
C VAL A 140 0.53 15.90 -3.74
N THR A 141 -0.15 16.93 -4.26
CA THR A 141 -0.79 17.96 -3.42
C THR A 141 -1.98 17.41 -2.62
N GLY A 142 -2.69 16.40 -3.13
CA GLY A 142 -3.83 15.77 -2.45
C GLY A 142 -3.48 14.75 -1.37
N ALA A 143 -2.23 14.23 -1.32
CA ALA A 143 -1.87 13.07 -0.50
C ALA A 143 -2.24 13.20 0.99
N SER A 144 -1.98 14.35 1.62
CA SER A 144 -2.32 14.58 3.03
C SER A 144 -3.84 14.62 3.28
N THR A 145 -4.61 15.16 2.34
CA THR A 145 -6.07 15.17 2.40
C THR A 145 -6.62 13.74 2.29
N THR A 146 -6.14 12.96 1.33
CA THR A 146 -6.51 11.55 1.16
C THR A 146 -6.22 10.73 2.41
N ALA A 147 -5.03 10.91 3.03
CA ALA A 147 -4.70 10.23 4.28
C ALA A 147 -5.67 10.62 5.41
N SER A 148 -6.04 11.90 5.48
CA SER A 148 -6.97 12.41 6.49
C SER A 148 -8.40 11.88 6.32
N GLU A 149 -8.87 11.74 5.08
CA GLU A 149 -10.16 11.15 4.75
C GLU A 149 -10.24 9.68 5.17
N LEU A 150 -9.18 8.92 4.88
CA LEU A 150 -9.05 7.52 5.30
C LEU A 150 -9.10 7.41 6.84
N GLN A 151 -8.33 8.23 7.55
CA GLN A 151 -8.30 8.22 9.01
C GLN A 151 -9.66 8.54 9.64
N ARG A 152 -10.43 9.44 9.03
CA ARG A 152 -11.77 9.81 9.51
C ARG A 152 -12.87 8.85 9.04
N GLY A 153 -12.60 8.02 8.03
CA GLY A 153 -13.61 7.18 7.39
C GLY A 153 -14.70 7.99 6.67
N THR A 154 -14.36 9.20 6.21
CA THR A 154 -15.27 10.13 5.52
C THR A 154 -14.78 10.34 4.09
N TYR A 155 -15.63 10.11 3.09
CA TYR A 155 -15.25 10.10 1.68
C TYR A 155 -16.07 11.12 0.87
N PRO A 156 -15.79 12.43 1.01
CA PRO A 156 -16.50 13.45 0.24
C PRO A 156 -16.26 13.26 -1.25
N ALA A 157 -17.19 13.72 -2.10
CA ALA A 157 -17.07 13.62 -3.57
C ALA A 157 -15.72 14.15 -4.10
N GLY A 158 -15.15 15.19 -3.49
CA GLY A 158 -13.93 15.81 -4.00
C GLY A 158 -14.18 16.42 -5.38
N PRO A 159 -13.38 16.10 -6.42
CA PRO A 159 -13.59 16.63 -7.77
C PRO A 159 -14.76 15.98 -8.52
N ALA A 160 -15.20 14.78 -8.13
CA ALA A 160 -16.29 14.04 -8.77
C ALA A 160 -16.79 12.88 -7.90
N THR A 161 -18.08 12.57 -8.00
CA THR A 161 -18.71 11.42 -7.34
C THR A 161 -18.23 10.08 -7.92
N LEU A 162 -18.46 8.98 -7.20
CA LEU A 162 -18.20 7.62 -7.68
C LEU A 162 -18.91 7.32 -9.01
N ALA A 163 -20.15 7.80 -9.19
CA ALA A 163 -20.89 7.64 -10.45
C ALA A 163 -20.19 8.33 -11.64
N GLU A 164 -19.67 9.54 -11.43
CA GLU A 164 -18.93 10.30 -12.45
C GLU A 164 -17.58 9.64 -12.74
N HIS A 165 -16.85 9.21 -11.71
CA HIS A 165 -15.59 8.47 -11.87
C HIS A 165 -15.77 7.16 -12.64
N LEU A 166 -16.83 6.39 -12.37
CA LEU A 166 -17.11 5.13 -13.09
C LEU A 166 -17.28 5.36 -14.59
N THR A 167 -17.96 6.44 -14.98
CA THR A 167 -18.12 6.82 -16.39
C THR A 167 -16.76 7.06 -17.04
N VAL A 168 -15.88 7.84 -16.40
CA VAL A 168 -14.53 8.12 -16.91
C VAL A 168 -13.69 6.85 -16.98
N ILE A 169 -13.73 6.00 -15.95
CA ILE A 169 -12.96 4.75 -15.91
C ILE A 169 -13.37 3.81 -17.05
N ARG A 170 -14.66 3.71 -17.38
CA ARG A 170 -15.13 2.90 -18.52
C ARG A 170 -14.58 3.41 -19.86
N HIS A 171 -14.53 4.74 -20.05
CA HIS A 171 -13.88 5.30 -21.23
C HIS A 171 -12.38 5.00 -21.28
N LEU A 172 -11.68 5.06 -20.14
CA LEU A 172 -10.26 4.70 -20.06
C LEU A 172 -10.00 3.23 -20.36
N ILE A 173 -10.86 2.31 -19.90
CA ILE A 173 -10.76 0.89 -20.24
C ILE A 173 -10.87 0.68 -21.75
N ALA A 174 -11.85 1.34 -22.39
CA ALA A 174 -12.01 1.26 -23.85
C ALA A 174 -10.80 1.88 -24.60
N LEU A 175 -10.30 3.02 -24.13
CA LEU A 175 -9.16 3.73 -24.73
C LEU A 175 -7.86 2.89 -24.65
N ARG A 176 -7.66 2.16 -23.55
CA ARG A 176 -6.44 1.36 -23.29
C ARG A 176 -6.53 -0.09 -23.80
N GLY A 177 -7.64 -0.45 -24.45
CA GLY A 177 -7.85 -1.80 -24.94
C GLY A 177 -6.73 -2.24 -25.89
N GLY A 178 -6.05 -3.34 -25.56
CA GLY A 178 -5.00 -3.93 -26.42
C GLY A 178 -3.61 -3.33 -26.30
N GLN A 179 -3.36 -2.41 -25.34
CA GLN A 179 -2.03 -1.84 -25.13
C GLN A 179 -1.05 -2.80 -24.44
N ALA A 180 0.25 -2.63 -24.70
CA ALA A 180 1.31 -3.52 -24.23
C ALA A 180 1.43 -3.59 -22.68
N LEU A 181 1.09 -2.51 -21.99
CA LEU A 181 1.14 -2.41 -20.52
C LEU A 181 -0.23 -2.62 -19.85
N GLY A 182 -1.23 -3.08 -20.62
CA GLY A 182 -2.60 -3.29 -20.17
C GLY A 182 -3.33 -2.01 -19.74
N ASP A 183 -4.48 -2.17 -19.11
CA ASP A 183 -5.34 -1.06 -18.68
C ASP A 183 -4.97 -0.47 -17.30
N GLY A 184 -4.01 -1.09 -16.60
CA GLY A 184 -3.61 -0.71 -15.24
C GLY A 184 -4.55 -1.23 -14.14
N GLY A 185 -5.33 -2.28 -14.41
CA GLY A 185 -6.25 -2.86 -13.44
C GLY A 185 -7.57 -2.11 -13.30
N LEU A 186 -7.88 -1.20 -14.22
CA LEU A 186 -9.10 -0.39 -14.20
C LEU A 186 -10.41 -1.20 -14.15
N PRO A 187 -10.53 -2.41 -14.75
CA PRO A 187 -11.72 -3.25 -14.60
C PRO A 187 -12.00 -3.64 -13.14
N ALA A 188 -10.95 -3.90 -12.35
CA ALA A 188 -11.11 -4.20 -10.92
C ALA A 188 -11.55 -2.96 -10.14
N VAL A 189 -11.04 -1.78 -10.50
CA VAL A 189 -11.48 -0.50 -9.92
C VAL A 189 -12.94 -0.21 -10.28
N ALA A 190 -13.35 -0.44 -11.53
CA ALA A 190 -14.73 -0.27 -11.97
C ALA A 190 -15.69 -1.18 -11.17
N ALA A 191 -15.37 -2.48 -11.07
CA ALA A 191 -16.16 -3.43 -10.29
C ALA A 191 -16.24 -3.03 -8.82
N ARG A 192 -15.15 -2.49 -8.27
CA ARG A 192 -15.11 -1.97 -6.91
C ARG A 192 -16.04 -0.78 -6.69
N ILE A 193 -16.09 0.15 -7.65
CA ILE A 193 -16.98 1.32 -7.60
C ILE A 193 -18.44 0.87 -7.75
N GLU A 194 -18.73 -0.03 -8.69
CA GLU A 194 -20.07 -0.60 -8.88
C GLU A 194 -20.60 -1.26 -7.60
N ALA A 195 -19.75 -2.01 -6.89
CA ALA A 195 -20.13 -2.63 -5.62
C ALA A 195 -20.43 -1.62 -4.51
N LEU A 196 -19.76 -0.47 -4.49
CA LEU A 196 -20.06 0.63 -3.57
C LEU A 196 -21.37 1.34 -3.94
N MET A 197 -21.61 1.59 -5.23
CA MET A 197 -22.86 2.17 -5.71
C MET A 197 -24.06 1.27 -5.41
N ALA A 198 -23.90 -0.05 -5.47
CA ALA A 198 -24.95 -1.00 -5.06
C ALA A 198 -25.33 -0.88 -3.56
N GLN A 199 -24.52 -0.19 -2.75
CA GLN A 199 -24.79 0.11 -1.34
C GLN A 199 -25.30 1.54 -1.11
N GLY A 200 -25.68 2.28 -2.17
CA GLY A 200 -26.16 3.65 -2.07
C GLY A 200 -25.06 4.69 -1.81
N ARG A 201 -23.80 4.37 -2.17
CA ARG A 201 -22.63 5.23 -1.94
C ARG A 201 -22.20 6.00 -3.19
N GLU A 202 -23.06 6.12 -4.19
CA GLU A 202 -22.74 6.74 -5.49
C GLU A 202 -22.28 8.19 -5.39
N GLY A 203 -22.71 8.93 -4.37
CA GLY A 203 -22.34 10.33 -4.12
C GLY A 203 -21.03 10.54 -3.37
N GLU A 204 -20.36 9.47 -2.95
CA GLU A 204 -19.04 9.55 -2.31
C GLU A 204 -17.92 9.82 -3.33
N GLY A 205 -16.74 10.22 -2.87
CA GLY A 205 -15.57 10.42 -3.73
C GLY A 205 -14.75 9.15 -3.95
N LEU A 206 -13.75 9.24 -4.82
CA LEU A 206 -12.90 8.11 -5.21
C LEU A 206 -12.18 7.44 -4.02
N THR A 207 -11.90 8.17 -2.94
CA THR A 207 -11.28 7.64 -1.71
C THR A 207 -12.17 6.63 -0.98
N ALA A 208 -13.47 6.54 -1.29
CA ALA A 208 -14.34 5.47 -0.80
C ALA A 208 -13.91 4.06 -1.25
N THR A 209 -13.13 3.97 -2.33
CA THR A 209 -12.68 2.69 -2.91
C THR A 209 -11.85 1.84 -1.94
N ILE A 210 -11.17 2.46 -0.97
CA ILE A 210 -10.39 1.75 0.07
C ILE A 210 -11.19 1.42 1.34
N ALA A 211 -12.44 1.89 1.44
CA ALA A 211 -13.30 1.58 2.58
C ALA A 211 -13.68 0.08 2.63
N PRO A 212 -14.16 -0.47 3.75
CA PRO A 212 -14.78 -1.79 3.73
C PRO A 212 -16.05 -1.80 2.86
N ILE A 213 -16.35 -2.95 2.23
CA ILE A 213 -17.68 -3.25 1.67
C ILE A 213 -18.41 -4.08 2.71
N ALA A 214 -19.62 -3.69 3.07
CA ALA A 214 -20.46 -4.54 3.90
C ALA A 214 -20.76 -5.83 3.13
N THR A 215 -20.28 -6.98 3.60
CA THR A 215 -20.75 -8.27 3.09
C THR A 215 -22.16 -8.48 3.61
N THR A 216 -23.14 -8.55 2.71
CA THR A 216 -24.52 -8.91 3.06
C THR A 216 -24.53 -10.37 3.51
N THR A 217 -24.27 -10.62 4.79
CA THR A 217 -24.55 -11.94 5.37
C THR A 217 -26.06 -12.08 5.40
N ASN A 218 -26.61 -12.85 4.48
CA ASN A 218 -28.00 -13.27 4.49
C ASN A 218 -28.22 -14.16 5.73
N GLN A 219 -28.44 -13.57 6.89
CA GLN A 219 -29.01 -14.28 8.03
C GLN A 219 -30.50 -14.45 7.76
N ALA A 220 -30.86 -15.62 7.22
CA ALA A 220 -32.21 -16.11 7.29
C ALA A 220 -32.63 -16.13 8.78
N SER A 221 -33.61 -15.29 9.14
CA SER A 221 -34.21 -15.34 10.48
C SER A 221 -34.75 -16.75 10.76
N PRO A 222 -34.49 -17.35 11.92
CA PRO A 222 -35.21 -18.54 12.33
C PRO A 222 -36.67 -18.16 12.58
N ALA A 223 -37.59 -18.87 11.90
CA ALA A 223 -39.02 -18.74 12.12
C ALA A 223 -39.35 -18.91 13.62
N GLN A 224 -40.09 -17.96 14.19
CA GLN A 224 -40.62 -18.10 15.54
C GLN A 224 -41.59 -19.29 15.59
N PRO A 225 -41.54 -20.13 16.64
CA PRO A 225 -42.52 -21.19 16.81
C PRO A 225 -43.89 -20.58 17.12
N VAL A 226 -44.91 -21.02 16.39
CA VAL A 226 -46.31 -20.73 16.65
C VAL A 226 -46.67 -21.25 18.04
N ALA A 227 -47.08 -20.36 18.94
CA ALA A 227 -47.60 -20.74 20.25
C ALA A 227 -48.91 -21.53 20.05
N VAL A 228 -48.89 -22.80 20.45
CA VAL A 228 -50.09 -23.61 20.60
C VAL A 228 -50.87 -23.05 21.79
N GLY A 229 -52.06 -22.53 21.53
CA GLY A 229 -53.00 -22.11 22.56
C GLY A 229 -53.35 -23.30 23.44
N GLN A 230 -53.19 -23.12 24.76
CA GLN A 230 -53.83 -24.01 25.71
C GLN A 230 -55.27 -23.53 25.90
N ASP A 231 -56.20 -24.37 25.46
CA ASP A 231 -57.62 -24.28 25.72
C ASP A 231 -57.88 -24.24 27.23
N GLN A 232 -58.62 -23.22 27.65
CA GLN A 232 -59.40 -23.23 28.87
C GLN A 232 -60.71 -23.98 28.60
N HIS A 233 -61.00 -25.03 29.36
CA HIS A 233 -62.31 -25.64 29.72
C HIS A 233 -61.93 -26.94 30.47
N GLU A 234 -62.51 -27.44 31.55
CA GLU A 234 -63.68 -27.13 32.39
C GLU A 234 -63.59 -28.14 33.57
N GLN A 235 -64.17 -27.75 34.72
CA GLN A 235 -64.54 -28.58 35.90
C GLN A 235 -63.47 -28.94 36.94
#